data_AF-A0A1B0CKH3-F1
#
_entry.id   AF-A0A1B0CKH3-F1
#
_cell.length_a   1.000
_cell.length_b   1.000
_cell.length_c   1.000
_cell.angle_alpha   90.00
_cell.angle_beta   90.00
_cell.angle_gamma   90.00
#
_symmetry.space_group_name_H-M   'P 1'
#
loop_
_entity.id
_entity.type
_entity.pdbx_description
1 polymer ?
#
loop_
_entity_poly.entity_id
_entity_poly.type
_entity_poly.pdbx_seq_one_letter_code
_entity_poly.pdbx_strand_id
1 'polypeptide(L)'
;MAESDANNESNPPAAVDGEVDAEARERENYARREVAAEWQVPLGGRVYNVEFEHGTASGKRVLWVDQREILRRDWMFKLVGEDSFHLDGVRCILRVDPAPGFKYTYTLFVGGQAFEQFTERQARALKAWEITVREKFYRVVLEKDTLNVYLNGRLREEVGEFVDGGADTTFQADGNTFILHSRSSGNKRTGIVHSVTVNGAPVPEVEIK
;
A
#
# COMPACT_ATOMS: atom_id res chain seq x y z
N MET A 1 6.97 2.23 70.54
CA MET A 1 5.66 2.82 70.24
C MET A 1 5.82 3.72 69.03
N ALA A 2 4.87 3.64 68.10
CA ALA A 2 4.70 4.38 66.86
C ALA A 2 5.39 3.82 65.60
N GLU A 3 4.53 3.27 64.75
CA GLU A 3 4.67 2.92 63.33
C GLU A 3 4.93 4.16 62.46
N SER A 4 5.44 3.95 61.24
CA SER A 4 4.81 4.54 60.04
C SER A 4 5.38 3.93 58.76
N ASP A 5 4.50 3.23 58.05
CA ASP A 5 4.65 2.69 56.71
C ASP A 5 4.71 3.77 55.62
N ALA A 6 5.26 3.32 54.49
CA ALA A 6 4.89 3.63 53.11
C ALA A 6 5.00 5.09 52.59
N ASN A 7 5.89 5.27 51.62
CA ASN A 7 5.63 6.15 50.47
C ASN A 7 6.22 5.49 49.21
N ASN A 8 5.37 4.77 48.48
CA ASN A 8 5.59 4.43 47.07
C ASN A 8 4.38 4.92 46.30
N GLU A 9 4.40 6.18 45.88
CA GLU A 9 3.47 6.69 44.86
C GLU A 9 4.04 6.33 43.49
N SER A 10 3.59 5.20 42.96
CA SER A 10 3.64 4.94 41.52
C SER A 10 2.63 5.86 40.83
N ASN A 11 3.14 6.84 40.08
CA ASN A 11 2.33 7.68 39.20
C ASN A 11 1.60 6.81 38.15
N PRO A 12 0.28 6.94 37.94
CA PRO A 12 -0.43 6.17 36.91
C PRO A 12 -0.15 6.71 35.49
N PRO A 13 -0.17 5.86 34.45
CA PRO A 13 -0.01 6.31 33.07
C PRO A 13 -1.29 6.99 32.57
N ALA A 14 -1.28 8.32 32.48
CA ALA A 14 -2.44 9.15 32.12
C ALA A 14 -2.61 9.41 30.60
N ALA A 15 -2.47 8.40 29.74
CA ALA A 15 -2.55 8.61 28.27
C ALA A 15 -3.40 7.60 27.48
N VAL A 16 -3.96 6.56 28.09
CA VAL A 16 -4.55 5.42 27.34
C VAL A 16 -6.00 5.67 26.90
N ASP A 17 -6.82 6.37 27.71
CA ASP A 17 -8.27 6.45 27.47
C ASP A 17 -8.67 7.36 26.29
N GLY A 18 -7.90 8.42 26.01
CA GLY A 18 -8.21 9.38 24.94
C GLY A 18 -7.82 8.92 23.53
N GLU A 19 -6.82 8.04 23.41
CA GLU A 19 -6.35 7.51 22.13
C GLU A 19 -7.27 6.41 21.61
N VAL A 20 -7.77 5.56 22.51
CA VAL A 20 -8.73 4.49 22.19
C VAL A 20 -10.05 5.06 21.64
N ASP A 21 -10.52 6.18 22.18
CA ASP A 21 -11.74 6.87 21.71
C ASP A 21 -11.56 7.47 20.31
N ALA A 22 -10.39 8.05 20.02
CA ALA A 22 -10.08 8.61 18.72
C ALA A 22 -10.04 7.54 17.61
N GLU A 23 -9.38 6.41 17.86
CA GLU A 23 -9.35 5.29 16.90
C GLU A 23 -10.73 4.65 16.70
N ALA A 24 -11.51 4.52 17.77
CA ALA A 24 -12.87 3.99 17.70
C ALA A 24 -13.75 4.88 16.80
N ARG A 25 -13.64 6.20 16.97
CA ARG A 25 -14.33 7.19 16.14
C ARG A 25 -13.87 7.15 14.68
N GLU A 26 -12.57 7.00 14.42
CA GLU A 26 -12.05 6.85 13.06
C GLU A 26 -12.59 5.59 12.38
N ARG A 27 -12.61 4.45 13.10
CA ARG A 27 -13.22 3.20 12.63
C ARG A 27 -14.71 3.35 12.31
N GLU A 28 -15.46 4.05 13.17
CA GLU A 28 -16.88 4.33 12.93
C GLU A 28 -17.10 5.24 11.72
N ASN A 29 -16.29 6.29 11.58
CA ASN A 29 -16.31 7.19 10.43
C ASN A 29 -16.01 6.42 9.13
N TYR A 30 -14.99 5.56 9.16
CA TYR A 30 -14.65 4.72 8.02
C TYR A 30 -15.81 3.80 7.66
N ALA A 31 -16.45 3.16 8.63
CA ALA A 31 -17.58 2.26 8.41
C ALA A 31 -18.81 2.94 7.79
N ARG A 32 -18.97 4.27 7.96
CA ARG A 32 -20.10 5.05 7.43
C ARG A 32 -19.78 5.88 6.19
N ARG A 33 -18.56 5.77 5.66
CA ARG A 33 -18.12 6.58 4.52
C ARG A 33 -18.93 6.29 3.26
N GLU A 34 -19.15 7.32 2.45
CA GLU A 34 -19.78 7.20 1.14
C GLU A 34 -18.73 7.43 0.04
N VAL A 35 -18.14 6.33 -0.44
CA VAL A 35 -17.05 6.38 -1.43
C VAL A 35 -17.59 6.81 -2.79
N ALA A 36 -17.08 7.93 -3.29
CA ALA A 36 -17.33 8.44 -4.63
C ALA A 36 -16.32 7.91 -5.65
N ALA A 37 -15.09 7.59 -5.22
CA ALA A 37 -14.05 6.98 -6.03
C ALA A 37 -13.04 6.21 -5.17
N GLU A 38 -12.46 5.16 -5.75
CA GLU A 38 -11.46 4.29 -5.12
C GLU A 38 -10.36 3.94 -6.12
N TRP A 39 -9.12 3.82 -5.62
CA TRP A 39 -7.96 3.38 -6.39
C TRP A 39 -7.07 2.45 -5.58
N GLN A 40 -6.58 1.38 -6.22
CA GLN A 40 -5.54 0.52 -5.69
C GLN A 40 -4.20 0.89 -6.31
N VAL A 41 -3.31 1.56 -5.56
CA VAL A 41 -2.07 2.13 -6.10
C VAL A 41 -0.90 1.19 -5.80
N PRO A 42 -0.35 0.46 -6.79
CA PRO A 42 0.86 -0.32 -6.61
C PRO A 42 2.09 0.61 -6.55
N LEU A 43 2.70 0.72 -5.37
CA LEU A 43 3.87 1.58 -5.14
C LEU A 43 4.76 1.00 -4.05
N GLY A 44 6.08 1.04 -4.26
CA GLY A 44 7.06 0.60 -3.25
C GLY A 44 6.92 -0.88 -2.85
N GLY A 45 6.49 -1.74 -3.77
CA GLY A 45 6.25 -3.16 -3.50
C GLY A 45 5.01 -3.47 -2.65
N ARG A 46 4.18 -2.47 -2.34
CA ARG A 46 2.86 -2.63 -1.72
C ARG A 46 1.75 -2.07 -2.60
N VAL A 47 0.51 -2.32 -2.21
CA VAL A 47 -0.68 -1.76 -2.84
C VAL A 47 -1.41 -0.94 -1.79
N TYR A 48 -1.65 0.33 -2.09
CA TYR A 48 -2.40 1.25 -1.24
C TYR A 48 -3.84 1.32 -1.67
N ASN A 49 -4.77 1.30 -0.71
CA ASN A 49 -6.17 1.56 -0.98
C ASN A 49 -6.45 3.05 -0.73
N VAL A 50 -6.69 3.82 -1.79
CA VAL A 50 -7.03 5.23 -1.74
C VAL A 50 -8.52 5.38 -2.00
N GLU A 51 -9.26 6.00 -1.08
CA GLU A 51 -10.69 6.21 -1.21
C GLU A 51 -11.06 7.67 -1.00
N PHE A 52 -12.06 8.13 -1.75
CA PHE A 52 -12.49 9.52 -1.71
C PHE A 52 -14.00 9.65 -1.53
N GLU A 53 -14.39 10.42 -0.52
CA GLU A 53 -15.76 10.87 -0.31
C GLU A 53 -15.95 12.27 -0.90
N HIS A 54 -17.07 12.50 -1.59
CA HIS A 54 -17.42 13.81 -2.11
C HIS A 54 -18.90 14.15 -1.88
N GLY A 55 -19.16 15.04 -0.93
CA GLY A 55 -20.50 15.56 -0.65
C GLY A 55 -20.86 16.68 -1.63
N THR A 56 -21.62 16.39 -2.67
CA THR A 56 -21.94 17.34 -3.75
C THR A 56 -22.90 18.47 -3.34
N ALA A 57 -23.57 18.35 -2.18
CA ALA A 57 -24.41 19.41 -1.61
C ALA A 57 -23.64 20.38 -0.70
N SER A 58 -22.67 19.88 0.06
CA SER A 58 -21.90 20.66 1.05
C SER A 58 -20.48 21.03 0.59
N GLY A 59 -19.99 20.38 -0.48
CA GLY A 59 -18.58 20.39 -0.85
C GLY A 59 -17.69 19.58 0.10
N LYS A 60 -18.25 18.71 0.94
CA LYS A 60 -17.47 17.83 1.82
C LYS A 60 -16.49 17.00 0.99
N ARG A 61 -15.25 16.89 1.45
CA ARG A 61 -14.21 16.01 0.88
C ARG A 61 -13.50 15.25 1.99
N VAL A 62 -13.39 13.94 1.86
CA VAL A 62 -12.60 13.12 2.78
C VAL A 62 -11.76 12.15 1.95
N LEU A 63 -10.48 12.05 2.28
CA LEU A 63 -9.54 11.15 1.63
C LEU A 63 -9.02 10.14 2.66
N TRP A 64 -9.14 8.87 2.31
CA TRP A 64 -8.69 7.76 3.11
C TRP A 64 -7.56 7.02 2.39
N VAL A 65 -6.55 6.61 3.14
CA VAL A 65 -5.48 5.73 2.66
C VAL A 65 -5.34 4.59 3.65
N ASP A 66 -5.51 3.35 3.17
CA ASP A 66 -5.44 2.14 3.99
C ASP A 66 -6.29 2.25 5.27
N GLN A 67 -7.53 2.71 5.10
CA GLN A 67 -8.53 2.91 6.17
C GLN A 67 -8.23 4.03 7.17
N ARG A 68 -7.16 4.80 6.93
CA ARG A 68 -6.80 5.96 7.74
C ARG A 68 -7.20 7.24 7.03
N GLU A 69 -7.85 8.14 7.75
CA GLU A 69 -8.18 9.46 7.24
C GLU A 69 -6.91 10.31 7.12
N ILE A 70 -6.62 10.80 5.91
CA ILE A 70 -5.44 11.65 5.66
C ILE A 70 -5.82 13.09 5.32
N LEU A 71 -7.08 13.34 4.94
CA LEU A 71 -7.61 14.67 4.67
C LEU A 71 -9.12 14.69 4.92
N ARG A 72 -9.58 15.76 5.56
CA ARG A 72 -11.01 16.08 5.71
C ARG A 72 -11.27 17.55 5.54
N ARG A 73 -12.33 17.86 4.78
CA ARG A 73 -12.98 19.16 4.73
C ARG A 73 -14.47 18.95 4.77
N ASP A 74 -15.12 19.40 5.83
CA ASP A 74 -16.56 19.16 6.01
C ASP A 74 -17.43 20.07 5.15
N TRP A 75 -16.88 21.20 4.66
CA TRP A 75 -17.60 22.15 3.83
C TRP A 75 -16.69 22.89 2.85
N MET A 76 -17.14 23.04 1.60
CA MET A 76 -16.46 23.84 0.58
C MET A 76 -17.47 24.49 -0.37
N PHE A 77 -17.25 25.76 -0.72
CA PHE A 77 -18.07 26.44 -1.73
C PHE A 77 -17.83 25.91 -3.16
N LYS A 78 -16.59 25.53 -3.47
CA LYS A 78 -16.21 24.97 -4.78
C LYS A 78 -16.25 23.43 -4.72
N LEU A 79 -17.00 22.84 -5.64
CA LEU A 79 -17.14 21.37 -5.76
C LEU A 79 -16.05 20.75 -6.63
N VAL A 80 -15.43 21.52 -7.51
CA VAL A 80 -14.32 21.09 -8.39
C VAL A 80 -12.98 21.60 -7.89
N GLY A 81 -11.88 20.94 -8.28
CA GLY A 81 -10.53 21.32 -7.89
C GLY A 81 -9.66 20.14 -7.50
N GLU A 82 -8.55 20.41 -6.83
CA GLU A 82 -7.51 19.41 -6.56
C GLU A 82 -7.18 19.29 -5.08
N ASP A 83 -6.76 18.08 -4.70
CA ASP A 83 -6.28 17.71 -3.40
C ASP A 83 -4.95 16.96 -3.51
N SER A 84 -3.89 17.53 -2.93
CA SER A 84 -2.55 16.93 -2.95
C SER A 84 -2.26 16.17 -1.66
N PHE A 85 -1.65 15.00 -1.79
CA PHE A 85 -1.18 14.16 -0.69
C PHE A 85 0.07 13.36 -1.12
N HIS A 86 0.61 12.50 -0.25
CA HIS A 86 1.79 11.70 -0.57
C HIS A 86 1.60 10.23 -0.17
N LEU A 87 2.12 9.32 -1.00
CA LEU A 87 2.24 7.88 -0.72
C LEU A 87 3.72 7.51 -0.82
N ASP A 88 4.34 7.02 0.26
CA ASP A 88 5.79 6.78 0.38
C ASP A 88 6.66 7.89 -0.25
N GLY A 89 6.33 9.16 0.04
CA GLY A 89 7.06 10.32 -0.49
C GLY A 89 6.79 10.65 -1.96
N VAL A 90 6.04 9.83 -2.69
CA VAL A 90 5.56 10.14 -4.04
C VAL A 90 4.34 11.04 -3.93
N ARG A 91 4.38 12.19 -4.61
CA ARG A 91 3.26 13.13 -4.66
C ARG A 91 2.09 12.56 -5.44
N CYS A 92 0.91 12.63 -4.84
CA CYS A 92 -0.37 12.29 -5.43
C CYS A 92 -1.28 13.52 -5.50
N ILE A 93 -2.12 13.57 -6.53
CA ILE A 93 -3.13 14.63 -6.71
C ILE A 93 -4.46 13.97 -7.05
N LEU A 94 -5.46 14.15 -6.22
CA LEU A 94 -6.84 13.83 -6.55
C LEU A 94 -7.48 15.05 -7.20
N ARG A 95 -7.99 14.90 -8.41
CA ARG A 95 -8.69 15.95 -9.15
C ARG A 95 -10.17 15.63 -9.28
N VAL A 96 -11.00 16.63 -8.99
CA VAL A 96 -12.45 16.61 -9.22
C VAL A 96 -12.77 17.56 -10.36
N ASP A 97 -13.24 17.00 -11.48
CA ASP A 97 -13.63 17.75 -12.68
C ASP A 97 -15.15 17.70 -12.88
N PRO A 98 -15.77 18.74 -13.47
CA PRO A 98 -17.18 18.70 -13.80
C PRO A 98 -17.43 17.78 -15.01
N ALA A 99 -18.54 17.05 -14.97
CA ALA A 99 -18.97 16.16 -16.04
C ALA A 99 -20.41 16.48 -16.50
N PRO A 100 -20.80 16.12 -17.74
CA PRO A 100 -22.15 16.36 -18.24
C PRO A 100 -23.24 15.80 -17.33
N GLY A 101 -24.37 16.51 -17.24
CA GLY A 101 -25.52 16.09 -16.46
C GLY A 101 -25.37 16.31 -14.95
N PHE A 102 -24.70 17.39 -14.53
CA PHE A 102 -24.45 17.75 -13.13
C PHE A 102 -23.70 16.66 -12.33
N LYS A 103 -22.78 15.98 -13.02
CA LYS A 103 -21.94 14.92 -12.44
C LYS A 103 -20.51 15.43 -12.25
N TYR A 104 -19.68 14.60 -11.63
CA TYR A 104 -18.26 14.83 -11.44
C TYR A 104 -17.47 13.60 -11.87
N THR A 105 -16.27 13.84 -12.38
CA THR A 105 -15.26 12.80 -12.58
C THR A 105 -14.14 12.96 -11.56
N TYR A 106 -13.59 11.82 -11.15
CA TYR A 106 -12.52 11.75 -10.17
C TYR A 106 -11.30 11.13 -10.85
N THR A 107 -10.18 11.84 -10.82
CA THR A 107 -8.94 11.34 -11.41
C THR A 107 -7.84 11.45 -10.38
N LEU A 108 -7.19 10.32 -10.11
CA LEU A 108 -5.99 10.28 -9.30
C LEU A 108 -4.76 10.44 -10.21
N PHE A 109 -3.82 11.26 -9.80
CA PHE A 109 -2.48 11.36 -10.36
C PHE A 109 -1.46 10.87 -9.35
N VAL A 110 -0.50 10.05 -9.79
CA VAL A 110 0.58 9.49 -8.96
C VAL A 110 1.92 9.80 -9.62
N GLY A 111 2.79 10.54 -8.94
CA GLY A 111 4.08 10.94 -9.48
C GLY A 111 3.98 11.77 -10.78
N GLY A 112 2.90 12.54 -10.93
CA GLY A 112 2.65 13.38 -12.11
C GLY A 112 1.96 12.68 -13.29
N GLN A 113 1.61 11.40 -13.18
CA GLN A 113 0.86 10.67 -14.21
C GLN A 113 -0.56 10.34 -13.76
N ALA A 114 -1.51 10.33 -14.69
CA ALA A 114 -2.85 9.83 -14.40
C ALA A 114 -2.79 8.35 -13.98
N PHE A 115 -3.66 7.93 -13.07
CA PHE A 115 -3.65 6.62 -12.45
C PHE A 115 -3.61 5.48 -13.48
N GLU A 116 -4.44 5.53 -14.52
CA GLU A 116 -4.46 4.50 -15.58
C GLU A 116 -3.08 4.33 -16.24
N GLN A 117 -2.44 5.44 -16.61
CA GLN A 117 -1.10 5.43 -17.22
C GLN A 117 -0.02 4.97 -16.23
N PHE A 118 -0.14 5.39 -14.96
CA PHE A 118 0.76 4.95 -13.90
C PHE A 118 0.70 3.44 -13.74
N THR A 119 -0.51 2.88 -13.65
CA THR A 119 -0.78 1.47 -13.45
C THR A 119 -0.32 0.61 -14.62
N GLU A 120 -0.58 1.03 -15.86
CA GLU A 120 -0.05 0.35 -17.05
C GLU A 120 1.49 0.28 -17.03
N ARG A 121 2.14 1.36 -16.57
CA ARG A 121 3.60 1.36 -16.41
C ARG A 121 4.03 0.41 -15.29
N GLN A 122 3.36 0.42 -14.14
CA GLN A 122 3.67 -0.50 -13.04
C GLN A 122 3.51 -1.96 -13.46
N ALA A 123 2.44 -2.31 -14.18
CA ALA A 123 2.22 -3.66 -14.71
C ALA A 123 3.34 -4.12 -15.66
N ARG A 124 3.97 -3.17 -16.37
CA ARG A 124 5.13 -3.46 -17.23
C ARG A 124 6.45 -3.50 -16.47
N ALA A 125 6.61 -2.76 -15.38
CA ALA A 125 7.86 -2.66 -14.63
C ALA A 125 7.98 -3.75 -13.54
N LEU A 126 6.87 -4.18 -12.97
CA LEU A 126 6.83 -5.04 -11.80
C LEU A 126 6.37 -6.47 -12.15
N LYS A 127 6.76 -7.42 -11.32
CA LYS A 127 6.15 -8.75 -11.20
C LYS A 127 5.77 -8.99 -9.74
N ALA A 128 4.70 -9.71 -9.48
CA ALA A 128 4.25 -9.97 -8.12
C ALA A 128 3.81 -11.43 -7.93
N TRP A 129 4.00 -11.93 -6.71
CA TRP A 129 3.56 -13.24 -6.26
C TRP A 129 2.92 -13.10 -4.90
N GLU A 130 1.78 -13.75 -4.71
CA GLU A 130 1.01 -13.69 -3.47
C GLU A 130 0.75 -15.09 -2.94
N ILE A 131 0.93 -15.27 -1.63
CA ILE A 131 0.70 -16.55 -0.97
C ILE A 131 0.32 -16.36 0.50
N THR A 132 -0.57 -17.21 0.98
CA THR A 132 -0.86 -17.33 2.41
C THR A 132 -0.21 -18.59 2.97
N VAL A 133 0.65 -18.43 3.98
CA VAL A 133 1.31 -19.54 4.68
C VAL A 133 0.99 -19.44 6.16
N ARG A 134 0.36 -20.47 6.74
CA ARG A 134 -0.08 -20.50 8.15
C ARG A 134 -0.87 -19.24 8.54
N GLU A 135 -1.90 -18.93 7.75
CA GLU A 135 -2.81 -17.78 7.94
C GLU A 135 -2.17 -16.40 7.79
N LYS A 136 -0.87 -16.32 7.47
CA LYS A 136 -0.18 -15.07 7.17
C LYS A 136 -0.06 -14.86 5.67
N PHE A 137 -0.46 -13.68 5.21
CA PHE A 137 -0.34 -13.27 3.82
C PHE A 137 1.06 -12.70 3.52
N TYR A 138 1.60 -13.06 2.36
CA TYR A 138 2.86 -12.56 1.84
C TYR A 138 2.69 -12.14 0.39
N ARG A 139 3.29 -10.99 0.05
CA ARG A 139 3.43 -10.48 -1.30
C ARG A 139 4.90 -10.24 -1.60
N VAL A 140 5.42 -10.97 -2.57
CA VAL A 140 6.76 -10.74 -3.14
C VAL A 140 6.59 -9.90 -4.39
N VAL A 141 7.37 -8.82 -4.53
CA VAL A 141 7.38 -7.98 -5.73
C VAL A 141 8.81 -7.86 -6.24
N LEU A 142 8.98 -8.04 -7.55
CA LEU A 142 10.23 -7.77 -8.26
C LEU A 142 10.03 -6.54 -9.14
N GLU A 143 10.88 -5.54 -8.98
CA GLU A 143 11.03 -4.43 -9.92
C GLU A 143 12.08 -4.81 -10.97
N LYS A 144 11.67 -4.98 -12.23
CA LYS A 144 12.51 -5.62 -13.25
C LYS A 144 13.72 -4.78 -13.68
N ASP A 145 13.60 -3.46 -13.62
CA ASP A 145 14.65 -2.55 -14.09
C ASP A 145 15.78 -2.42 -13.07
N THR A 146 15.45 -2.33 -11.79
CA THR A 146 16.41 -2.21 -10.68
C THR A 146 16.82 -3.57 -10.11
N LEU A 147 16.04 -4.62 -10.41
CA LEU A 147 16.09 -5.93 -9.77
C LEU A 147 15.83 -5.90 -8.26
N ASN A 148 15.24 -4.81 -7.75
CA ASN A 148 14.85 -4.71 -6.36
C ASN A 148 13.74 -5.72 -6.04
N VAL A 149 13.92 -6.43 -4.93
CA VAL A 149 12.93 -7.39 -4.42
C VAL A 149 12.30 -6.82 -3.17
N TYR A 150 10.96 -6.87 -3.08
CA TYR A 150 10.21 -6.42 -1.93
C TYR A 150 9.44 -7.60 -1.35
N LEU A 151 9.38 -7.67 -0.01
CA LEU A 151 8.48 -8.55 0.71
C LEU A 151 7.53 -7.70 1.56
N ASN A 152 6.23 -7.79 1.30
CA ASN A 152 5.20 -7.00 1.99
C ASN A 152 5.52 -5.50 2.01
N GLY A 153 5.95 -4.96 0.86
CA GLY A 153 6.31 -3.54 0.71
C GLY A 153 7.66 -3.13 1.29
N ARG A 154 8.45 -4.07 1.82
CA ARG A 154 9.79 -3.77 2.36
C ARG A 154 10.86 -4.29 1.43
N LEU A 155 11.78 -3.41 1.04
CA LEU A 155 12.94 -3.75 0.23
C LEU A 155 13.78 -4.84 0.93
N ARG A 156 14.21 -5.82 0.15
CA ARG A 156 15.15 -6.86 0.56
C ARG A 156 16.55 -6.45 0.14
N GLU A 157 17.50 -6.63 1.05
CA GLU A 157 18.91 -6.28 0.84
C GLU A 157 19.74 -7.51 0.41
N GLU A 158 19.15 -8.70 0.46
CA GLU A 158 19.82 -9.93 0.06
C GLU A 158 20.23 -9.90 -1.42
N VAL A 159 21.47 -10.31 -1.67
CA VAL A 159 22.05 -10.34 -3.02
C VAL A 159 21.81 -11.71 -3.65
N GLY A 160 21.55 -11.72 -4.95
CA GLY A 160 21.40 -12.97 -5.71
C GLY A 160 22.70 -13.75 -5.81
N GLU A 161 22.64 -15.05 -5.54
CA GLU A 161 23.72 -16.00 -5.76
C GLU A 161 23.64 -16.56 -7.17
N PHE A 162 24.77 -16.59 -7.88
CA PHE A 162 24.83 -17.17 -9.22
C PHE A 162 24.70 -18.69 -9.15
N VAL A 163 23.80 -19.22 -9.97
CA VAL A 163 23.52 -20.65 -10.10
C VAL A 163 23.50 -21.03 -11.58
N ASP A 164 23.43 -22.32 -11.89
CA ASP A 164 23.35 -22.74 -13.29
C ASP A 164 22.09 -22.17 -13.96
N GLY A 165 22.30 -21.50 -15.10
CA GLY A 165 21.24 -20.84 -15.86
C GLY A 165 20.70 -19.51 -15.29
N GLY A 166 21.28 -18.94 -14.22
CA GLY A 166 20.89 -17.61 -13.74
C GLY A 166 21.32 -17.27 -12.30
N ALA A 167 20.39 -16.77 -11.49
CA ALA A 167 20.64 -16.39 -10.10
C ALA A 167 19.44 -16.70 -9.20
N ASP A 168 19.71 -17.01 -7.94
CA ASP A 168 18.71 -17.17 -6.89
C ASP A 168 18.91 -16.11 -5.81
N THR A 169 17.84 -15.40 -5.45
CA THR A 169 17.82 -14.48 -4.31
C THR A 169 17.00 -15.11 -3.20
N THR A 170 17.65 -15.52 -2.12
CA THR A 170 17.01 -16.19 -0.99
C THR A 170 16.85 -15.23 0.17
N PHE A 171 15.66 -15.17 0.76
CA PHE A 171 15.36 -14.36 1.92
C PHE A 171 14.38 -15.08 2.85
N GLN A 172 14.43 -14.75 4.15
CA GLN A 172 13.59 -15.39 5.16
C GLN A 172 12.64 -14.39 5.83
N ALA A 173 11.44 -14.86 6.16
CA ALA A 173 10.49 -14.16 7.00
C ALA A 173 9.56 -15.14 7.72
N ASP A 174 9.34 -14.92 9.02
CA ASP A 174 8.41 -15.71 9.85
C ASP A 174 8.66 -17.23 9.78
N GLY A 175 9.93 -17.63 9.68
CA GLY A 175 10.33 -19.04 9.56
C GLY A 175 10.05 -19.68 8.19
N ASN A 176 9.66 -18.89 7.19
CA ASN A 176 9.52 -19.31 5.81
C ASN A 176 10.74 -18.88 4.99
N THR A 177 11.15 -19.74 4.06
CA THR A 177 12.21 -19.44 3.09
C THR A 177 11.57 -19.09 1.75
N PHE A 178 11.88 -17.91 1.24
CA PHE A 178 11.45 -17.42 -0.07
C PHE A 178 12.66 -17.44 -0.99
N ILE A 179 12.47 -17.90 -2.23
CA ILE A 179 13.52 -17.86 -3.25
C ILE A 179 12.93 -17.26 -4.51
N LEU A 180 13.51 -16.14 -4.94
CA LEU A 180 13.29 -15.59 -6.27
C LEU A 180 14.29 -16.22 -7.23
N HIS A 181 13.78 -17.00 -8.18
CA HIS A 181 14.55 -17.60 -9.24
C HIS A 181 14.55 -16.66 -10.44
N SER A 182 15.74 -16.26 -10.89
CA SER A 182 15.95 -15.58 -12.16
C SER A 182 16.66 -16.56 -13.09
N ARG A 183 16.02 -16.94 -14.20
CA ARG A 183 16.56 -17.92 -15.15
C ARG A 183 16.54 -17.38 -16.57
N SER A 184 17.60 -17.65 -17.32
CA SER A 184 17.60 -17.37 -18.75
C SER A 184 16.52 -18.22 -19.44
N SER A 185 15.67 -17.60 -20.24
CA SER A 185 14.71 -18.34 -21.07
C SER A 185 15.36 -19.07 -22.24
N GLY A 186 16.66 -18.84 -22.50
CA GLY A 186 17.35 -19.32 -23.71
C GLY A 186 16.90 -18.64 -25.01
N ASN A 187 15.87 -17.78 -24.96
CA ASN A 187 15.34 -17.03 -26.09
C ASN A 187 15.57 -15.53 -25.89
N LYS A 188 16.28 -14.92 -26.84
CA LYS A 188 16.67 -13.50 -26.80
C LYS A 188 15.48 -12.53 -26.67
N ARG A 189 14.30 -12.91 -27.17
CA ARG A 189 13.10 -12.06 -27.12
C ARG A 189 12.42 -12.09 -25.74
N THR A 190 12.43 -13.24 -25.06
CA THR A 190 11.82 -13.41 -23.74
C THR A 190 12.75 -13.03 -22.61
N GLY A 191 14.07 -13.14 -22.81
CA GLY A 191 15.07 -12.69 -21.83
C GLY A 191 15.08 -13.56 -20.57
N ILE A 192 15.01 -12.92 -19.40
CA ILE A 192 15.02 -13.60 -18.10
C ILE A 192 13.58 -13.87 -17.65
N VAL A 193 13.33 -15.10 -17.22
CA VAL A 193 12.07 -15.51 -16.57
C VAL A 193 12.30 -15.50 -15.07
N HIS A 194 11.34 -14.92 -14.36
CA HIS A 194 11.35 -14.87 -12.90
C HIS A 194 10.22 -15.73 -12.35
N SER A 195 10.51 -16.49 -11.29
CA SER A 195 9.54 -17.26 -10.52
C SER A 195 9.90 -17.25 -9.04
N VAL A 196 8.92 -17.52 -8.17
CA VAL A 196 9.14 -17.57 -6.72
C VAL A 196 8.77 -18.95 -6.20
N THR A 197 9.57 -19.46 -5.27
CA THR A 197 9.20 -20.58 -4.41
C THR A 197 9.17 -20.15 -2.94
N VAL A 198 8.28 -20.76 -2.16
CA VAL A 198 8.18 -20.57 -0.71
C VAL A 198 8.19 -21.95 -0.05
N ASN A 199 9.17 -22.19 0.81
CA ASN A 199 9.43 -23.50 1.43
C ASN A 199 9.52 -24.64 0.39
N GLY A 200 10.07 -24.35 -0.79
CA GLY A 200 10.21 -25.28 -1.91
C GLY A 200 8.96 -25.43 -2.80
N ALA A 201 7.82 -24.83 -2.44
CA ALA A 201 6.61 -24.86 -3.27
C ALA A 201 6.54 -23.65 -4.20
N PRO A 202 6.21 -23.81 -5.50
CA PRO A 202 6.08 -22.69 -6.44
C PRO A 202 4.87 -21.82 -6.12
N VAL A 203 5.04 -20.50 -6.30
CA VAL A 203 3.97 -19.52 -6.14
C VAL A 203 3.56 -18.99 -7.52
N PRO A 204 2.25 -18.96 -7.86
CA PRO A 204 1.80 -18.36 -9.12
C PRO A 204 2.01 -16.84 -9.14
N GLU A 205 2.39 -16.32 -10.31
CA GLU A 205 2.46 -14.87 -10.54
C GLU A 205 1.05 -14.28 -10.55
N VAL A 206 0.88 -13.11 -9.93
CA VAL A 206 -0.36 -12.35 -9.96
C VAL A 206 -0.24 -11.17 -10.92
N GLU A 207 -1.33 -10.86 -11.60
CA GLU A 207 -1.40 -9.70 -12.48
C GLU A 207 -1.50 -8.40 -11.67
N ILE A 208 -0.70 -7.40 -12.02
CA ILE A 208 -0.79 -6.06 -11.44
C ILE A 208 -1.79 -5.28 -12.27
N LYS A 209 -2.88 -4.88 -11.60
CA LYS A 209 -4.01 -4.15 -12.17
C LYS A 209 -4.06 -2.71 -11.72
#